data_AF-A0A438FIE0-F1
#
_entry.id   AF-A0A438FIE0-F1
#
_cell.length_a   1.000
_cell.length_b   1.000
_cell.length_c   1.000
_cell.angle_alpha   90.00
_cell.angle_beta   90.00
_cell.angle_gamma   90.00
#
_symmetry.space_group_name_H-M   'P 1'
#
loop_
_entity.id
_entity.type
_entity.pdbx_description
1 polymer ?
#
loop_
_entity_poly.entity_id
_entity_poly.type
_entity_poly.pdbx_seq_one_letter_code
_entity_poly.pdbx_strand_id
1 'polypeptide(L)'
;MGYLAAVERFVKIMAMVWAGSQVTKLVRAGGALALAPIVDRGLSWFTLKFKFESQGKAFTTIVGFCFGLALILFFIVTLLWA
;
A
#
# COMPACT_ATOMS: atom_id res chain seq x y z
N MET A 1 10.30 33.01 2.95
CA MET A 1 9.06 32.28 3.31
C MET A 1 9.04 32.13 4.81
N GLY A 2 8.22 32.90 5.52
CA GLY A 2 8.18 32.86 6.99
C GLY A 2 7.64 31.52 7.49
N TYR A 3 8.16 31.04 8.61
CA TYR A 3 7.81 29.75 9.23
C TYR A 3 6.29 29.58 9.42
N LEU A 4 5.60 30.64 9.86
CA LEU A 4 4.14 30.62 10.05
C LEU A 4 3.36 30.33 8.76
N ALA A 5 3.78 30.90 7.63
CA ALA A 5 3.15 30.65 6.34
C ALA A 5 3.40 29.22 5.83
N ALA A 6 4.53 28.61 6.21
CA ALA A 6 4.81 27.20 5.91
C ALA A 6 3.92 26.27 6.77
N VAL A 7 3.75 26.58 8.05
CA VAL A 7 2.88 25.84 8.98
C VAL A 7 1.43 25.89 8.52
N GLU A 8 0.91 27.05 8.13
CA GLU A 8 -0.46 27.19 7.64
C GLU A 8 -0.73 26.31 6.40
N ARG A 9 0.19 26.33 5.43
CA ARG A 9 0.10 25.49 4.23
C ARG A 9 0.17 24.00 4.57
N PHE A 10 1.04 23.62 5.49
CA PHE A 10 1.15 22.24 5.95
C PHE A 10 -0.16 21.76 6.58
N VAL A 11 -0.73 22.53 7.51
CA VAL A 11 -2.01 22.18 8.16
C VAL A 11 -3.13 22.07 7.13
N LYS A 12 -3.18 22.97 6.15
CA LYS A 12 -4.17 22.92 5.07
C LYS A 12 -4.06 21.63 4.24
N ILE A 13 -2.83 21.22 3.89
CA ILE A 13 -2.59 19.95 3.17
C ILE A 13 -3.05 18.77 4.02
N MET A 14 -2.66 18.74 5.31
CA MET A 14 -3.04 17.65 6.22
C MET A 14 -4.56 17.54 6.37
N ALA A 15 -5.26 18.67 6.49
CA ALA A 15 -6.72 18.71 6.56
C ALA A 15 -7.37 18.16 5.28
N MET A 16 -6.85 18.52 4.10
CA MET A 16 -7.37 18.00 2.83
C MET A 16 -7.11 16.49 2.68
N VAL A 17 -5.92 16.00 3.04
CA VAL A 17 -5.60 14.56 3.02
C VAL A 17 -6.52 13.80 3.97
N TRP A 18 -6.78 14.34 5.16
CA TRP A 18 -7.67 13.72 6.13
C TRP A 18 -9.13 13.66 5.64
N ALA A 19 -9.66 14.77 5.14
CA ALA A 19 -11.01 14.82 4.57
C ALA A 19 -11.17 13.85 3.39
N GLY A 20 -10.18 13.83 2.49
CA GLY A 20 -10.12 12.87 1.38
C GLY A 20 -10.10 11.42 1.83
N SER A 21 -9.38 11.11 2.91
CA SER A 21 -9.36 9.75 3.48
C SER A 21 -10.72 9.33 4.02
N GLN A 22 -11.47 10.24 4.64
CA GLN A 22 -12.79 9.94 5.20
C GLN A 22 -13.82 9.62 4.11
N VAL A 23 -13.87 10.42 3.03
CA VAL A 23 -14.82 10.19 1.93
C VAL A 23 -14.51 8.93 1.11
N THR A 24 -13.24 8.57 0.97
CA THR A 24 -12.83 7.37 0.22
C THR A 24 -12.85 6.10 1.05
N LYS A 25 -12.95 6.18 2.39
CA LYS A 25 -12.83 5.03 3.28
C LYS A 25 -13.83 3.92 2.99
N LEU A 26 -15.09 4.29 2.77
CA LEU A 26 -16.17 3.34 2.46
C LEU A 26 -15.96 2.68 1.10
N VAL A 27 -15.59 3.46 0.09
CA VAL A 27 -15.29 2.94 -1.25
C VAL A 27 -14.11 1.99 -1.21
N ARG A 28 -13.06 2.32 -0.44
CA ARG A 28 -11.88 1.46 -0.27
C ARG A 28 -12.23 0.16 0.46
N ALA A 29 -13.04 0.23 1.52
CA ALA A 29 -13.51 -0.94 2.24
C ALA A 29 -14.42 -1.81 1.37
N GLY A 30 -15.37 -1.20 0.66
CA GLY A 30 -16.26 -1.89 -0.27
C GLY A 30 -15.50 -2.52 -1.45
N GLY A 31 -14.51 -1.83 -1.99
CA GLY A 31 -13.62 -2.37 -3.02
C GLY A 31 -12.80 -3.55 -2.52
N ALA A 32 -12.24 -3.46 -1.32
CA ALA A 32 -11.53 -4.59 -0.70
C ALA A 32 -12.46 -5.80 -0.49
N LEU A 33 -13.68 -5.58 -0.02
CA LEU A 33 -14.69 -6.64 0.16
C LEU A 33 -15.09 -7.28 -1.18
N ALA A 34 -15.32 -6.46 -2.22
CA ALA A 34 -15.69 -6.94 -3.55
C ALA A 34 -14.55 -7.76 -4.20
N LEU A 35 -13.30 -7.38 -3.95
CA LEU A 35 -12.12 -8.04 -4.51
C LEU A 35 -11.68 -9.27 -3.70
N ALA A 36 -12.08 -9.41 -2.44
CA ALA A 36 -11.71 -10.52 -1.56
C ALA A 36 -11.80 -11.90 -2.24
N PRO A 37 -12.93 -12.33 -2.84
CA PRO A 37 -13.03 -13.67 -3.45
C PRO A 37 -12.10 -13.87 -4.65
N ILE A 38 -11.77 -12.79 -5.38
CA ILE A 38 -10.84 -12.85 -6.52
C ILE A 38 -9.42 -13.05 -6.00
N VAL A 39 -9.05 -12.31 -4.96
CA VAL A 39 -7.73 -12.41 -4.32
C VAL A 39 -7.54 -13.78 -3.68
N ASP A 40 -8.54 -14.32 -2.97
CA ASP A 40 -8.48 -15.67 -2.39
C ASP A 40 -8.32 -16.77 -3.46
N ARG A 41 -9.02 -16.65 -4.59
CA ARG A 41 -8.83 -17.57 -5.74
C ARG A 41 -7.43 -17.46 -6.35
N GLY A 42 -6.90 -16.24 -6.47
CA GLY A 42 -5.53 -16.03 -6.96
C GLY A 42 -4.48 -16.62 -6.01
N LEU A 43 -4.66 -16.40 -4.69
CA LEU A 43 -3.74 -16.89 -3.67
C LEU A 43 -3.77 -18.43 -3.56
N SER A 44 -4.95 -19.04 -3.61
CA SER A 44 -5.09 -20.50 -3.63
C SER A 44 -4.42 -21.11 -4.87
N TRP A 45 -4.64 -20.53 -6.05
CA TRP A 45 -3.96 -20.95 -7.29
C TRP A 45 -2.44 -20.84 -7.18
N PHE A 46 -1.93 -19.72 -6.68
CA PHE A 46 -0.48 -19.50 -6.51
C PHE A 46 0.12 -20.49 -5.51
N THR A 47 -0.58 -20.73 -4.39
CA THR A 47 -0.17 -21.69 -3.36
C THR A 47 -0.05 -23.10 -3.94
N LEU A 48 -1.04 -23.54 -4.73
CA LEU A 48 -1.02 -24.84 -5.41
C LEU A 48 0.09 -24.90 -6.49
N LYS A 49 0.24 -23.85 -7.29
CA LYS A 49 1.21 -23.80 -8.39
C LYS A 49 2.65 -23.91 -7.91
N PHE A 50 2.97 -23.23 -6.81
CA PHE A 50 4.31 -23.22 -6.22
C PHE A 50 4.48 -24.23 -5.08
N LYS A 51 3.48 -25.09 -4.84
CA LYS A 51 3.48 -26.13 -3.79
C LYS A 51 3.83 -25.59 -2.40
N PHE A 52 3.29 -24.41 -2.05
CA PHE A 52 3.43 -23.88 -0.70
C PHE A 52 2.58 -24.72 0.28
N GLU A 53 3.14 -24.94 1.47
CA GLU A 53 2.47 -25.69 2.54
C GLU A 53 1.22 -24.99 3.07
N SER A 54 1.17 -23.66 3.01
CA SER A 54 0.00 -22.88 3.42
C SER A 54 -0.15 -21.60 2.59
N GLN A 55 -1.39 -21.15 2.45
CA GLN A 55 -1.71 -19.86 1.81
C GLN A 55 -1.07 -18.69 2.54
N GLY A 56 -0.91 -18.77 3.87
CA GLY A 56 -0.24 -17.75 4.67
C GLY A 56 1.26 -17.60 4.34
N LYS A 57 1.97 -18.71 4.10
CA LYS A 57 3.38 -18.67 3.67
C LYS A 57 3.52 -18.08 2.27
N ALA A 58 2.62 -18.48 1.36
CA ALA A 58 2.57 -17.91 0.00
C ALA A 58 2.30 -16.40 0.03
N PHE A 59 1.31 -15.95 0.79
CA PHE A 59 0.99 -14.54 0.96
C PHE A 59 2.14 -13.73 1.55
N THR A 60 2.74 -14.22 2.64
CA THR A 60 3.88 -13.56 3.29
C THR A 60 5.06 -13.41 2.35
N THR A 61 5.30 -14.40 1.50
CA THR A 61 6.37 -14.34 0.48
C THR A 61 6.09 -13.26 -0.57
N ILE A 62 4.86 -13.19 -1.09
CA ILE A 62 4.44 -12.16 -2.05
C ILE A 62 4.57 -10.76 -1.44
N VAL A 63 4.06 -10.59 -0.22
CA VAL A 63 4.12 -9.31 0.51
C VAL A 63 5.57 -8.91 0.78
N GLY A 64 6.40 -9.83 1.25
CA GLY A 64 7.82 -9.59 1.50
C GLY A 64 8.58 -9.17 0.24
N PHE A 65 8.30 -9.82 -0.89
CA PHE A 65 8.87 -9.42 -2.18
C PHE A 65 8.45 -8.00 -2.60
N CYS A 66 7.16 -7.66 -2.44
CA CYS A 66 6.64 -6.33 -2.75
C CYS A 66 7.28 -5.24 -1.88
N PHE A 67 7.39 -5.46 -0.57
CA PHE A 67 8.09 -4.55 0.34
C PHE A 67 9.57 -4.42 0.01
N GLY A 68 10.26 -5.53 -0.27
CA GLY A 68 11.66 -5.52 -0.69
C GLY A 68 11.87 -4.69 -1.95
N LEU A 69 11.02 -4.87 -2.97
CA LEU A 69 11.09 -4.10 -4.21
C LEU A 69 10.79 -2.62 -4.00
N ALA A 70 9.79 -2.28 -3.17
CA ALA A 70 9.49 -0.90 -2.82
C ALA A 70 10.66 -0.21 -2.08
N LEU A 71 11.30 -0.91 -1.15
CA LEU A 71 12.49 -0.41 -0.45
C LEU A 71 13.66 -0.18 -1.41
N ILE A 72 13.93 -1.14 -2.30
CA ILE A 72 14.98 -1.02 -3.31
C ILE A 72 14.72 0.22 -4.18
N LEU A 73 13.51 0.38 -4.70
CA LEU A 73 13.16 1.53 -5.53
C LEU A 73 13.28 2.86 -4.76
N PHE A 74 12.82 2.90 -3.51
CA PHE A 74 12.98 4.06 -2.65
C PHE A 74 14.46 4.44 -2.50
N PHE A 75 15.31 3.48 -2.12
CA PHE A 75 16.74 3.72 -1.95
C PHE A 75 17.41 4.16 -3.25
N ILE A 76 17.11 3.52 -4.38
CA ILE A 76 17.63 3.90 -5.69
C ILE A 76 17.27 5.36 -6.00
N VAL A 77 15.99 5.73 -5.89
CA VAL A 77 15.54 7.10 -6.17
C VAL A 77 16.20 8.09 -5.22
N THR A 78 16.27 7.79 -3.93
CA THR A 78 16.89 8.70 -2.96
C THR A 78 18.39 8.83 -3.12
N LEU A 79 19.12 7.76 -3.45
CA LEU A 79 20.59 7.78 -3.59
C LEU A 79 21.06 8.29 -4.95
N LEU A 80 20.24 8.15 -6.01
CA LEU A 80 20.53 8.72 -7.32
C LEU A 80 20.12 10.19 -7.44
N TRP A 81 19.21 10.67 -6.59
CA TRP A 81 18.73 12.05 -6.58
C TRP A 81 19.36 12.91 -5.46
N ALA A 82 20.01 12.28 -4.47
CA ALA A 82 20.88 12.96 -3.51
C ALA A 82 22.27 13.23 -4.11
#